data_AF-A0A838RVH7-F1
#
_entry.id   AF-A0A838RVH7-F1
#
_cell.length_a   1.000
_cell.length_b   1.000
_cell.length_c   1.000
_cell.angle_alpha   90.00
_cell.angle_beta   90.00
_cell.angle_gamma   90.00
#
_symmetry.space_group_name_H-M   'P 1'
#
loop_
_entity.id
_entity.type
_entity.pdbx_description
1 polymer ?
#
loop_
_entity_poly.entity_id
_entity_poly.type
_entity_poly.pdbx_seq_one_letter_code
_entity_poly.pdbx_strand_id
1 'polypeptide(L)'
;ELVLSVPWRAAQVIVIGVSPMSYLAWQRFVFPSIIFHHSNLELPIGLERWLNRLIVTPRMHGIHHSIIEEETNSNWSSGLSVWDWMHGTLKLNVPQDEITIGVPAYRDPEEVRLTEVLVLPFRKQRPSWEIRDDGKSERQISGVAENYLLP
;
A
#
# COMPACT_ATOMS: atom_id res chain seq x y z
N GLU A 1 7.60 17.77 6.79
CA GLU A 1 7.61 16.98 5.54
C GLU A 1 7.19 17.82 4.31
N LEU A 2 5.94 18.28 4.23
CA LEU A 2 5.40 19.02 3.06
C LEU A 2 6.22 20.24 2.63
N VAL A 3 6.66 21.06 3.59
CA VAL A 3 7.44 22.28 3.31
C VAL A 3 8.76 21.99 2.58
N LEU A 4 9.37 20.83 2.84
CA LEU A 4 10.62 20.41 2.19
C LEU A 4 10.35 19.59 0.92
N SER A 5 9.34 18.72 0.93
CA SER A 5 9.07 17.83 -0.19
C SER A 5 8.45 18.55 -1.40
N VAL A 6 7.69 19.63 -1.19
CA VAL A 6 7.05 20.38 -2.30
C VAL A 6 8.07 21.09 -3.18
N PRO A 7 9.01 21.92 -2.66
CA PRO A 7 10.04 22.55 -3.49
C PRO A 7 10.93 21.53 -4.19
N TRP A 8 11.27 20.42 -3.51
CA TRP A 8 12.05 19.34 -4.09
C TRP A 8 11.35 18.68 -5.29
N ARG A 9 10.08 18.32 -5.14
CA ARG A 9 9.26 17.77 -6.25
C ARG A 9 9.10 18.77 -7.38
N ALA A 10 8.86 20.05 -7.07
CA ALA A 10 8.76 21.10 -8.07
C ALA A 10 10.06 21.26 -8.88
N ALA A 11 11.22 21.23 -8.21
CA ALA A 11 12.52 21.27 -8.87
C ALA A 11 12.72 20.08 -9.82
N GLN A 12 12.36 18.86 -9.41
CA GLN A 12 12.42 17.67 -10.28
C GLN A 12 11.56 17.84 -11.53
N VAL A 13 10.31 18.30 -11.38
CA VAL A 13 9.38 18.54 -12.50
C VAL A 13 9.95 19.57 -13.48
N ILE A 14 10.54 20.66 -12.97
CA ILE A 14 11.17 21.71 -13.78
C ILE A 14 12.40 21.17 -14.52
N VAL A 15 13.30 20.46 -13.83
CA VAL A 15 14.55 19.92 -14.40
C VAL A 15 14.28 18.87 -15.48
N ILE A 16 13.30 17.98 -15.25
CA ILE A 16 12.88 16.98 -16.25
C ILE A 16 12.18 17.66 -17.45
N GLY A 17 11.68 18.88 -17.28
CA GLY A 17 10.98 19.62 -18.34
C GLY A 17 9.56 19.11 -18.59
N VAL A 18 8.89 18.59 -17.56
CA VAL A 18 7.51 18.10 -17.68
C VAL A 18 6.60 19.28 -18.01
N SER A 19 5.82 19.16 -19.09
CA SER A 19 4.87 20.23 -19.45
C SER A 19 3.80 20.42 -18.37
N PRO A 20 3.32 21.66 -18.13
CA PRO A 20 2.24 21.90 -17.17
C PRO A 20 0.99 21.05 -17.43
N MET A 21 0.66 20.80 -18.70
CA MET A 21 -0.48 19.97 -19.07
C MET A 21 -0.28 18.50 -18.72
N SER A 22 0.91 17.94 -18.96
CA SER A 22 1.25 16.57 -18.56
C SER A 22 1.18 16.41 -17.05
N TYR A 23 1.73 17.37 -16.30
CA TYR A 23 1.66 17.37 -14.84
C TYR A 23 0.21 17.41 -14.33
N LEU A 24 -0.64 18.30 -14.90
CA LEU A 24 -2.05 18.39 -14.53
C LEU A 24 -2.83 17.12 -14.88
N ALA A 25 -2.57 16.50 -16.03
CA ALA A 25 -3.20 15.24 -16.42
C ALA A 25 -2.83 14.12 -15.43
N TRP A 26 -1.54 14.00 -15.10
CA TRP A 26 -1.05 13.05 -14.10
C TRP A 26 -1.70 13.28 -12.74
N GLN A 27 -1.76 14.53 -12.26
CA GLN A 27 -2.32 14.86 -10.97
C GLN A 27 -3.83 14.55 -10.89
N ARG A 28 -4.57 14.83 -11.97
CA ARG A 28 -6.01 14.50 -12.09
C ARG A 28 -6.28 13.00 -12.09
N PHE A 29 -5.32 12.19 -12.51
CA PHE A 29 -5.43 10.73 -12.46
C PHE A 29 -5.01 10.16 -11.11
N VAL A 30 -3.81 10.54 -10.64
CA VAL A 30 -3.18 9.93 -9.45
C VAL A 30 -3.91 10.31 -8.18
N PHE A 31 -4.36 11.56 -8.02
CA PHE A 31 -4.97 11.98 -6.76
C PHE A 31 -6.29 11.23 -6.46
N PRO A 32 -7.27 11.16 -7.39
CA PRO A 32 -8.47 10.35 -7.17
C PRO A 32 -8.15 8.86 -7.01
N SER A 33 -7.16 8.36 -7.75
CA SER A 33 -6.73 6.96 -7.59
C SER A 33 -6.25 6.67 -6.18
N ILE A 34 -5.34 7.48 -5.63
CA ILE A 34 -4.81 7.33 -4.27
C ILE A 34 -5.95 7.32 -3.25
N ILE A 35 -6.87 8.28 -3.36
CA ILE A 35 -8.05 8.34 -2.48
C ILE A 35 -8.90 7.06 -2.63
N PHE A 36 -9.12 6.59 -3.85
CA PHE A 36 -9.93 5.41 -4.12
C PHE A 36 -9.33 4.17 -3.46
N HIS A 37 -8.07 3.81 -3.73
CA HIS A 37 -7.49 2.57 -3.20
C HIS A 37 -7.04 2.66 -1.72
N HIS A 38 -6.98 3.85 -1.12
CA HIS A 38 -6.82 4.03 0.34
C HIS A 38 -8.13 4.30 1.08
N SER A 39 -9.28 4.17 0.42
CA SER A 39 -10.58 4.32 1.07
C SER A 39 -10.99 3.04 1.80
N ASN A 40 -11.90 3.16 2.77
CA ASN A 40 -12.57 2.02 3.41
C ASN A 40 -13.85 1.61 2.65
N LEU A 41 -13.91 1.86 1.34
CA LEU A 41 -15.08 1.52 0.53
C LEU A 41 -15.15 0.01 0.31
N GLU A 42 -16.26 -0.59 0.75
CA GLU A 42 -16.56 -1.99 0.46
C GLU A 42 -17.29 -2.10 -0.88
N LEU A 43 -16.58 -2.59 -1.90
CA LEU A 43 -17.14 -2.80 -3.23
C LEU A 43 -17.85 -4.17 -3.31
N PRO A 44 -18.95 -4.27 -4.08
CA PRO A 44 -19.51 -5.57 -4.44
C PRO A 44 -18.47 -6.43 -5.18
N ILE A 45 -18.35 -7.70 -4.80
CA ILE A 45 -17.33 -8.63 -5.33
C ILE A 45 -17.32 -8.70 -6.86
N GLY A 46 -18.50 -8.68 -7.51
CA GLY A 46 -18.59 -8.70 -8.97
C GLY A 46 -18.00 -7.46 -9.64
N LEU A 47 -18.19 -6.27 -9.05
CA LEU A 47 -17.60 -5.03 -9.55
C LEU A 47 -16.08 -5.04 -9.34
N GLU A 48 -15.65 -5.44 -8.14
CA GLU A 48 -14.23 -5.51 -7.78
C GLU A 48 -13.45 -6.47 -8.68
N ARG A 49 -14.03 -7.62 -9.01
CA ARG A 49 -13.46 -8.59 -9.96
C ARG A 49 -13.17 -7.98 -11.33
N TRP A 50 -14.01 -7.08 -11.82
CA TRP A 50 -13.78 -6.37 -13.08
C TRP A 50 -12.73 -5.28 -12.92
N LEU A 51 -12.77 -4.52 -11.83
CA LEU A 51 -11.84 -3.42 -11.58
C LEU A 51 -10.40 -3.92 -11.41
N ASN A 52 -10.18 -5.03 -10.69
CA ASN A 52 -8.86 -5.62 -10.46
C ASN A 52 -8.07 -5.97 -11.74
N ARG A 53 -8.74 -6.03 -12.90
CA ARG A 53 -8.08 -6.22 -14.20
C ARG A 53 -7.29 -4.99 -14.68
N LEU A 54 -7.67 -3.80 -14.23
CA LEU A 54 -7.12 -2.54 -14.73
C LEU A 54 -6.68 -1.59 -13.63
N ILE A 55 -7.44 -1.49 -12.53
CA ILE A 55 -7.20 -0.53 -11.47
C ILE A 55 -7.03 -1.22 -10.11
N VAL A 56 -6.26 -0.58 -9.24
CA VAL A 56 -6.09 -1.02 -7.86
C VAL A 56 -7.36 -0.66 -7.07
N THR A 57 -7.95 -1.64 -6.38
CA THR A 57 -9.15 -1.45 -5.54
C THR A 57 -8.80 -1.38 -4.05
N PRO A 58 -9.72 -0.89 -3.19
CA PRO A 58 -9.52 -0.88 -1.74
C PRO A 58 -9.12 -2.24 -1.16
N ARG A 59 -9.83 -3.32 -1.53
CA ARG A 59 -9.54 -4.68 -1.02
C ARG A 59 -8.17 -5.18 -1.45
N MET A 60 -7.79 -4.90 -2.70
CA MET A 60 -6.47 -5.27 -3.25
C MET A 60 -5.37 -4.52 -2.50
N HIS A 61 -5.46 -3.19 -2.41
CA HIS A 61 -4.44 -2.37 -1.76
C HIS A 61 -4.36 -2.61 -0.26
N GLY A 62 -5.48 -2.92 0.41
CA GLY A 62 -5.52 -3.23 1.83
C GLY A 62 -4.57 -4.36 2.24
N ILE A 63 -4.36 -5.35 1.36
CA ILE A 63 -3.41 -6.46 1.56
C ILE A 63 -1.98 -5.94 1.71
N HIS A 64 -1.61 -4.92 0.94
CA HIS A 64 -0.29 -4.29 1.02
C HIS A 64 -0.02 -3.69 2.42
N HIS A 65 -1.04 -3.31 3.17
CA HIS A 65 -0.89 -2.71 4.51
C HIS A 65 -0.84 -3.74 5.65
N SER A 66 -0.90 -5.03 5.32
CA SER A 66 -0.92 -6.10 6.31
C SER A 66 0.36 -6.14 7.17
N ILE A 67 0.23 -6.61 8.41
CA ILE A 67 1.39 -6.95 9.23
C ILE A 67 2.05 -8.26 8.81
N ILE A 68 1.62 -8.94 7.74
CA ILE A 68 2.22 -10.21 7.26
C ILE A 68 3.14 -9.98 6.05
N GLU A 69 4.37 -10.47 6.10
CA GLU A 69 5.46 -10.06 5.16
C GLU A 69 5.12 -10.38 3.72
N GLU A 70 4.57 -11.56 3.47
CA GLU A 70 4.17 -11.97 2.14
C GLU A 70 2.92 -11.23 1.63
N GLU A 71 2.11 -10.64 2.52
CA GLU A 71 0.94 -9.85 2.15
C GLU A 71 1.36 -8.42 1.80
N THR A 72 2.22 -7.78 2.58
CA THR A 72 2.72 -6.43 2.22
C THR A 72 3.64 -6.43 1.04
N ASN A 73 4.46 -7.47 0.87
CA ASN A 73 5.32 -7.59 -0.32
C ASN A 73 4.53 -8.00 -1.58
N SER A 74 3.30 -7.51 -1.71
CA SER A 74 2.39 -7.69 -2.83
C SER A 74 1.62 -6.39 -3.09
N ASN A 75 0.96 -6.30 -4.25
CA ASN A 75 0.09 -5.18 -4.63
C ASN A 75 0.74 -3.80 -4.51
N TRP A 76 1.92 -3.63 -5.11
CA TRP A 76 2.74 -2.41 -5.04
C TRP A 76 2.20 -1.25 -5.88
N SER A 77 1.25 -1.52 -6.79
CA SER A 77 0.74 -0.51 -7.70
C SER A 77 -0.07 0.57 -7.00
N SER A 78 -0.04 1.77 -7.56
CA SER A 78 -1.05 2.81 -7.33
C SER A 78 -1.64 3.19 -8.68
N GLY A 79 -2.96 3.23 -8.80
CA GLY A 79 -3.61 3.48 -10.09
C GLY A 79 -3.94 2.21 -10.83
N LEU A 80 -2.96 1.65 -11.54
CA LEU A 80 -3.17 0.56 -12.48
C LEU A 80 -2.65 -0.76 -11.93
N SER A 81 -3.50 -1.78 -11.80
CA SER A 81 -3.11 -3.11 -11.32
C SER A 81 -2.22 -3.88 -12.30
N VAL A 82 -2.13 -3.43 -13.56
CA VAL A 82 -1.31 -4.05 -14.61
C VAL A 82 0.16 -4.23 -14.20
N TRP A 83 0.70 -3.34 -13.37
CA TRP A 83 2.09 -3.48 -12.93
C TRP A 83 2.26 -4.67 -11.98
N ASP A 84 1.29 -4.93 -11.10
CA ASP A 84 1.32 -6.12 -10.23
C ASP A 84 1.17 -7.42 -11.02
N TRP A 85 0.39 -7.40 -12.10
CA TRP A 85 0.32 -8.51 -13.05
C TRP A 85 1.67 -8.75 -13.73
N MET A 86 2.28 -7.70 -14.27
CA MET A 86 3.54 -7.80 -15.02
C MET A 86 4.70 -8.29 -14.15
N HIS A 87 4.72 -7.92 -12.88
CA HIS A 87 5.81 -8.27 -11.95
C HIS A 87 5.46 -9.47 -11.04
N GLY A 88 4.27 -10.07 -11.21
CA GLY A 88 3.86 -11.24 -10.41
C GLY A 88 3.64 -10.93 -8.93
N THR A 89 3.33 -9.69 -8.58
CA THR A 89 3.08 -9.23 -7.20
C THR A 89 1.60 -9.12 -6.87
N LEU A 90 0.71 -9.49 -7.80
CA LEU A 90 -0.73 -9.50 -7.55
C LEU A 90 -1.10 -10.58 -6.52
N LYS A 91 -1.61 -10.15 -5.36
CA LYS A 91 -2.20 -11.02 -4.35
C LYS A 91 -3.64 -10.62 -4.10
N LEU A 92 -4.53 -11.60 -4.11
CA LEU A 92 -5.97 -11.41 -3.92
C LEU A 92 -6.50 -12.46 -2.94
N ASN A 93 -7.74 -12.28 -2.49
CA ASN A 93 -8.47 -13.24 -1.66
C ASN A 93 -7.91 -13.45 -0.25
N VAL A 94 -7.18 -12.47 0.28
CA VAL A 94 -6.91 -12.41 1.73
C VAL A 94 -8.18 -11.92 2.43
N PRO A 95 -8.74 -12.68 3.39
CA PRO A 95 -9.91 -12.26 4.17
C PRO A 95 -9.65 -10.92 4.85
N GLN A 96 -10.48 -9.92 4.56
CA GLN A 96 -10.22 -8.53 4.98
C GLN A 96 -10.36 -8.35 6.49
N ASP A 97 -11.23 -9.11 7.12
CA ASP A 97 -11.43 -9.18 8.56
C ASP A 97 -10.25 -9.79 9.32
N GLU A 98 -9.38 -10.53 8.62
CA GLU A 98 -8.15 -11.09 9.17
C GLU A 98 -6.91 -10.20 8.92
N ILE A 99 -7.03 -9.12 8.13
CA ILE A 99 -5.91 -8.21 7.87
C ILE A 99 -5.76 -7.27 9.07
N THR A 100 -4.65 -7.42 9.79
CA THR A 100 -4.20 -6.41 10.75
C THR A 100 -3.30 -5.42 10.02
N ILE A 101 -3.60 -4.13 10.06
CA ILE A 101 -2.81 -3.07 9.42
C ILE A 101 -1.73 -2.56 10.36
N GLY A 102 -0.51 -2.35 9.85
CA GLY A 102 0.54 -1.62 10.56
C GLY A 102 1.95 -2.10 10.29
N VAL A 103 2.89 -1.64 11.10
CA VAL A 103 4.28 -2.10 11.06
C VAL A 103 4.53 -3.02 12.26
N PRO A 104 4.79 -4.33 12.07
CA PRO A 104 4.93 -5.31 13.16
C PRO A 104 5.90 -4.87 14.26
N ALA A 105 7.01 -4.25 13.87
CA ALA A 105 8.04 -3.81 14.78
C ALA A 105 7.68 -2.57 15.62
N TYR A 106 6.61 -1.82 15.33
CA TYR A 106 6.27 -0.56 16.01
C TYR A 106 4.76 -0.49 16.32
N ARG A 107 4.31 -1.36 17.22
CA ARG A 107 2.89 -1.49 17.60
C ARG A 107 2.51 -0.81 18.91
N ASP A 108 3.50 -0.48 19.75
CA ASP A 108 3.27 0.20 21.02
C ASP A 108 2.96 1.69 20.75
N PRO A 109 1.79 2.21 21.19
CA PRO A 109 1.44 3.62 21.04
C PRO A 109 2.50 4.60 21.56
N GLU A 110 3.26 4.21 22.58
CA GLU A 110 4.33 5.06 23.13
C GLU A 110 5.51 5.20 22.17
N GLU A 111 5.71 4.24 21.25
CA GLU A 111 6.79 4.24 20.26
C GLU A 111 6.43 5.03 18.98
N VAL A 112 5.16 5.39 18.80
CA VAL A 112 4.65 6.14 17.63
C VAL A 112 4.12 7.53 18.00
N ARG A 113 4.50 8.04 19.18
CA ARG A 113 4.29 9.45 19.54
C ARG A 113 5.05 10.35 18.56
N LEU A 114 4.56 11.59 18.38
CA LEU A 114 5.17 12.55 17.45
C LEU A 114 6.68 12.69 17.63
N THR A 115 7.16 12.78 18.88
CA THR A 115 8.59 12.88 19.19
C THR A 115 9.36 11.63 18.76
N GLU A 116 8.81 10.45 19.02
CA GLU A 116 9.45 9.18 18.66
C GLU A 116 9.53 9.02 17.15
N VAL A 117 8.46 9.31 16.41
CA VAL A 117 8.42 9.25 14.93
C VAL A 117 9.42 10.22 14.30
N LEU A 118 9.57 11.43 14.85
CA LEU A 118 10.54 12.42 14.36
C LEU A 118 11.99 12.01 14.61
N VAL A 119 12.26 11.30 15.71
CA VAL A 119 13.60 10.84 16.07
C VAL A 119 13.92 9.48 15.44
N LEU A 120 12.91 8.70 15.04
CA LEU A 120 13.04 7.35 14.48
C LEU A 120 14.07 7.25 13.34
N PRO A 121 14.16 8.17 12.37
CA PRO A 121 15.16 8.10 11.30
C PRO A 121 16.62 8.20 11.78
N PHE A 122 16.85 8.67 13.02
CA PHE A 122 18.19 8.83 13.61
C PHE A 122 18.55 7.72 14.60
N ARG A 123 17.66 6.75 14.83
CA ARG A 123 17.90 5.58 15.69
C ARG A 123 18.11 4.33 14.84
N LYS A 124 18.72 3.30 15.44
CA LYS A 124 18.81 1.98 14.81
C LYS A 124 17.40 1.39 14.68
N GLN A 125 16.97 1.16 13.45
CA GLN A 125 15.66 0.58 13.16
C GLN A 125 15.65 -0.93 13.50
N ARG A 126 14.53 -1.38 14.07
CA ARG A 126 14.25 -2.81 14.26
C ARG A 126 13.88 -3.47 12.91
N PRO A 127 14.10 -4.78 12.75
CA PRO A 127 13.55 -5.51 11.60
C PRO A 127 12.03 -5.34 11.55
N SER A 128 11.51 -4.70 10.49
CA SER A 128 10.12 -4.26 10.42
C SER A 128 9.08 -5.38 10.61
N TRP A 129 9.48 -6.62 10.31
CA TRP A 129 8.64 -7.82 10.22
C TRP A 129 8.75 -8.76 11.43
N GLU A 130 9.44 -8.33 12.48
CA GLU A 130 9.52 -9.06 13.74
C GLU A 130 8.55 -8.45 14.76
N ILE A 131 7.61 -9.26 15.25
CA ILE A 131 6.72 -8.90 16.35
C ILE A 131 7.54 -8.98 17.65
N ARG A 132 7.51 -7.90 18.42
CA ARG A 132 8.12 -7.84 19.75
C ARG A 132 7.60 -9.02 20.60
N ASP A 133 8.52 -9.83 21.10
CA ASP A 133 8.30 -10.98 21.99
C ASP A 133 7.62 -12.24 21.37
N ASP A 134 7.22 -12.23 20.09
CA ASP A 134 6.45 -13.33 19.45
C ASP A 134 7.03 -13.88 18.13
N GLY A 135 8.16 -13.35 17.62
CA GLY A 135 8.81 -13.84 16.40
C GLY A 135 8.28 -13.22 15.10
N LYS A 136 8.24 -13.98 14.00
CA LYS A 136 7.78 -13.48 12.69
C LYS A 136 6.25 -13.48 12.59
N SER A 137 5.71 -12.46 11.92
CA SER A 137 4.29 -12.38 11.56
C SER A 137 3.97 -13.28 10.36
N GLU A 138 3.65 -14.54 10.61
CA GLU A 138 3.27 -15.52 9.59
C GLU A 138 1.79 -15.91 9.69
N ARG A 139 1.11 -16.05 8.54
CA ARG A 139 -0.22 -16.68 8.48
C ARG A 139 -0.04 -18.19 8.34
N GLN A 140 -0.77 -18.99 9.10
CA GLN A 140 -1.01 -20.37 8.68
C GLN A 140 -1.94 -20.36 7.47
N ILE A 141 -1.41 -20.67 6.28
CA ILE A 141 -2.18 -20.66 5.03
C ILE A 141 -3.29 -21.71 5.11
N SER A 142 -4.53 -21.27 5.35
CA SER A 142 -5.72 -22.13 5.30
C SER A 142 -6.20 -22.27 3.85
N GLY A 143 -5.56 -23.13 3.07
CA GLY A 143 -6.00 -23.53 1.73
C GLY A 143 -5.93 -22.43 0.66
N VAL A 144 -5.57 -22.82 -0.56
CA VAL A 144 -5.65 -21.92 -1.71
C VAL A 144 -7.13 -21.72 -2.04
N ALA A 145 -7.73 -20.63 -1.57
CA ALA A 145 -9.06 -20.24 -2.03
C ALA A 145 -9.00 -20.00 -3.55
N GLU A 146 -9.95 -20.57 -4.30
CA GLU A 146 -10.15 -20.21 -5.71
C GLU A 146 -10.23 -18.69 -5.84
N ASN A 147 -9.59 -18.14 -6.87
CA ASN A 147 -9.38 -16.70 -6.99
C ASN A 147 -10.69 -15.99 -7.39
N TYR A 148 -11.60 -15.80 -6.43
CA TYR A 148 -12.94 -15.25 -6.66
C TYR A 148 -12.93 -13.76 -7.02
N LEU A 149 -11.79 -13.10 -6.90
CA LEU A 149 -11.56 -11.71 -7.33
C LEU A 149 -10.96 -11.62 -8.74
N LEU A 150 -10.79 -12.75 -9.43
CA LEU A 150 -10.51 -12.84 -10.85
C LEU A 150 -11.60 -13.69 -11.55
N PRO A 151 -11.74 -13.61 -12.88
CA PRO A 151 -12.71 -14.38 -13.65
C PRO A 151 -12.37 -15.87 -13.68
#